data_AF-A0A7L4RIZ4-F1
#
_entry.id   AF-A0A7L4RIZ4-F1
#
_cell.length_a   1.000
_cell.length_b   1.000
_cell.length_c   1.000
_cell.angle_alpha   90.00
_cell.angle_beta   90.00
_cell.angle_gamma   90.00
#
_symmetry.space_group_name_H-M   'P 1'
#
loop_
_entity.id
_entity.type
_entity.pdbx_description
1 polymer ?
#
loop_
_entity_poly.entity_id
_entity_poly.type
_entity_poly.pdbx_seq_one_letter_code
_entity_poly.pdbx_strand_id
1 'polypeptide(L)' 'MVEEAIKKAKEYPSKAQLLRSLPKKIMYQTFLLILDYLERSNKIYIDKGDGKIVWIWNPKGVEEVLKRNLVIR' A
#
# COMPACT_ATOMS: atom_id res chain seq x y z
N MET A 1 -2.18 8.21 7.49
CA MET A 1 -0.81 8.66 7.83
C MET A 1 0.24 7.98 6.96
N VAL A 2 0.43 6.65 6.98
CA VAL A 2 1.30 5.96 6.00
C VAL A 2 0.52 5.51 4.77
N GLU A 3 -0.63 4.84 4.96
CA GLU A 3 -1.50 4.38 3.86
C GLU A 3 -1.86 5.52 2.89
N GLU A 4 -2.32 6.64 3.42
CA GLU A 4 -2.66 7.83 2.63
C GLU A 4 -1.44 8.44 1.90
N ALA A 5 -0.25 8.35 2.48
CA ALA A 5 0.96 8.86 1.84
C ALA A 5 1.35 7.98 0.62
N ILE A 6 1.11 6.67 0.70
CA ILE A 6 1.31 5.74 -0.42
C ILE A 6 0.27 6.02 -1.52
N LYS A 7 -1.02 6.15 -1.18
CA LYS A 7 -2.09 6.43 -2.15
C LYS A 7 -1.92 7.74 -2.90
N LYS A 8 -1.40 8.77 -2.24
CA LYS A 8 -1.22 10.11 -2.80
C LYS A 8 0.14 10.29 -3.49
N ALA A 9 1.04 9.32 -3.38
CA ALA A 9 2.34 9.40 -4.03
C ALA A 9 2.14 9.39 -5.56
N LYS A 10 2.76 10.35 -6.25
CA LYS A 10 2.71 10.43 -7.72
C LYS A 10 3.56 9.33 -8.38
N GLU A 11 4.60 8.90 -7.68
CA GLU A 11 5.52 7.84 -8.09
C GLU A 11 5.66 6.83 -6.94
N TYR A 12 6.13 5.63 -7.24
CA TYR A 12 6.30 4.58 -6.24
C TYR A 12 7.52 4.88 -5.35
N PRO A 13 7.33 5.24 -4.07
CA PRO A 13 8.44 5.63 -3.21
C PRO A 13 9.13 4.38 -2.65
N SER A 14 10.44 4.49 -2.42
CA SER A 14 11.16 3.61 -1.51
C SER A 14 10.70 3.82 -0.06
N LYS A 15 11.00 2.85 0.82
CA LYS A 15 10.77 2.95 2.28
C LYS A 15 11.29 4.27 2.87
N ALA A 16 12.50 4.68 2.47
CA ALA A 16 13.15 5.90 2.97
C ALA A 16 12.47 7.18 2.46
N GLN A 17 12.07 7.22 1.18
CA GLN A 17 11.33 8.35 0.62
C GLN A 17 9.96 8.50 1.27
N LEU A 18 9.26 7.38 1.45
CA LEU A 18 7.95 7.36 2.11
C LEU A 18 8.05 7.82 3.56
N LEU A 19 9.03 7.33 4.33
CA LEU A 19 9.22 7.73 5.72
C LEU A 19 9.47 9.23 5.87
N ARG A 20 10.24 9.83 4.95
CA ARG A 20 10.52 11.28 4.91
C ARG A 20 9.32 12.13 4.52
N SER A 21 8.38 11.59 3.73
CA SER A 21 7.20 12.33 3.29
C SER A 21 6.07 12.35 4.33
N LEU A 22 6.20 11.59 5.41
CA LEU A 22 5.17 11.54 6.45
C LEU A 22 5.07 12.89 7.19
N PRO A 23 3.84 13.38 7.45
CA PRO A 23 3.62 14.67 8.12
C PRO A 23 4.05 14.67 9.59
N LYS A 24 4.21 13.49 10.20
CA LYS A 24 4.71 13.32 11.57
C LYS A 24 5.78 12.23 11.57
N LYS A 25 6.84 12.47 12.33
CA LYS A 25 7.86 11.44 12.56
C LYS A 25 7.26 10.30 13.36
N ILE A 26 7.45 9.08 12.87
CA ILE A 26 7.11 7.84 13.56
C ILE A 26 8.37 7.00 13.73
N MET A 27 8.37 6.12 14.73
CA MET A 27 9.48 5.19 14.90
C MET A 27 9.59 4.25 13.69
N TYR A 28 10.81 3.91 13.32
CA TYR A 28 11.06 3.05 12.16
C TYR A 28 10.42 1.66 12.31
N GLN A 29 10.44 1.08 13.51
CA GLN A 29 9.78 -0.21 13.76
C GLN A 29 8.26 -0.14 13.54
N THR A 30 7.61 0.93 14.00
CA THR A 30 6.18 1.14 13.76
C THR A 30 5.89 1.32 12.28
N PHE A 31 6.75 2.04 11.55
CA PHE A 31 6.66 2.17 10.10
C PHE A 31 6.74 0.80 9.40
N LEU A 32 7.70 -0.04 9.77
CA LEU A 32 7.83 -1.39 9.22
C LEU A 32 6.62 -2.26 9.53
N LEU A 33 6.09 -2.22 10.75
CA LEU A 33 4.88 -2.97 11.13
C LEU A 33 3.68 -2.56 10.29
N ILE A 34 3.54 -1.26 9.98
CA ILE A 34 2.48 -0.78 9.09
C ILE A 34 2.66 -1.31 7.67
N LEU A 35 3.89 -1.31 7.14
CA LEU A 35 4.16 -1.86 5.81
C LEU A 35 3.88 -3.35 5.74
N ASP A 36 4.31 -4.13 6.75
CA ASP A 36 4.03 -5.57 6.85
C ASP A 36 2.51 -5.84 6.84
N TYR A 37 1.75 -5.08 7.64
CA TYR A 37 0.30 -5.20 7.65
C TYR A 37 -0.33 -4.88 6.29
N LEU A 38 0.12 -3.82 5.62
CA LEU A 38 -0.40 -3.43 4.31
C LEU A 38 -0.05 -4.45 3.21
N GLU A 39 1.13 -5.06 3.28
CA GLU A 39 1.55 -6.10 2.34
C GLU A 39 0.76 -7.39 2.57
N ARG A 40 0.66 -7.86 3.83
CA ARG A 40 -0.12 -9.05 4.19
C ARG A 40 -1.61 -8.93 3.89
N SER A 41 -2.15 -7.71 3.93
CA SER A 41 -3.53 -7.42 3.52
C SER A 41 -3.70 -7.19 2.01
N ASN A 42 -2.67 -7.45 1.20
CA ASN A 42 -2.65 -7.23 -0.26
C ASN A 42 -3.04 -5.81 -0.67
N LYS A 43 -2.77 -4.82 0.19
CA LYS A 43 -3.00 -3.41 -0.14
C LYS A 43 -1.86 -2.81 -0.94
N ILE A 44 -0.65 -3.25 -0.63
CA ILE A 44 0.57 -2.81 -1.29
C ILE A 44 1.38 -4.02 -1.76
N TYR A 45 2.22 -3.77 -2.77
CA TYR A 45 3.29 -4.66 -3.18
C TYR A 45 4.62 -3.93 -3.01
N ILE A 46 5.61 -4.60 -2.42
CA ILE A 46 6.97 -4.09 -2.31
C ILE A 46 7.82 -4.83 -3.31
N ASP A 47 8.35 -4.11 -4.30
CA ASP A 47 9.20 -4.71 -5.32
C ASP A 47 10.49 -5.26 -4.70
N LYS A 48 10.87 -6.50 -5.06
CA LYS A 48 12.05 -7.17 -4.51
C LYS A 48 13.36 -6.66 -5.10
N GLY A 49 13.33 -6.06 -6.29
CA GLY A 49 14.50 -5.53 -6.97
C GLY A 49 14.88 -4.13 -6.47
N ASP A 50 13.94 -3.18 -6.54
CA ASP A 50 14.20 -1.78 -6.23
C ASP A 50 13.57 -1.28 -4.90
N GLY A 51 12.80 -2.12 -4.21
CA GLY A 51 12.21 -1.79 -2.92
C GLY A 51 11.12 -0.72 -2.99
N LYS A 52 10.61 -0.41 -4.18
CA LYS A 52 9.51 0.54 -4.36
C LYS A 52 8.20 -0.03 -3.85
N ILE A 53 7.40 0.86 -3.27
CA ILE A 53 6.12 0.55 -2.66
C ILE A 53 5.00 0.93 -3.63
N VAL A 54 4.24 -0.05 -4.09
CA VAL A 54 3.16 0.11 -5.06
C VAL A 54 1.82 -0.11 -4.37
N TRP A 55 0.85 0.79 -4.59
CA TRP A 55 -0.53 0.58 -4.15
C TRP A 55 -1.27 -0.28 -5.16
N ILE A 56 -1.83 -1.41 -4.72
CA ILE A 56 -2.50 -2.37 -5.61
C ILE A 56 -3.99 -2.56 -5.29
N TRP A 57 -4.48 -2.02 -4.17
CA TRP A 57 -5.86 -2.22 -3.76
C TRP A 57 -6.85 -1.36 -4.54
N ASN A 58 -7.77 -2.01 -5.26
CA ASN A 58 -8.86 -1.38 -6.01
C ASN A 58 -10.24 -1.79 -5.44
N PRO A 59 -10.75 -1.08 -4.42
CA PRO A 59 -12.04 -1.42 -3.81
C PRO A 59 -13.22 -1.28 -4.78
N LYS A 60 -13.17 -0.31 -5.71
CA LYS A 60 -14.24 -0.10 -6.70
C LYS A 60 -14.37 -1.28 -7.65
N GLY A 61 -13.24 -1.76 -8.18
CA GLY A 61 -13.24 -2.93 -9.06
C GLY A 61 -13.77 -4.18 -8.35
N VAL A 62 -13.43 -4.36 -7.07
CA VAL A 62 -13.97 -5.45 -6.26
C VAL A 62 -15.49 -5.32 -6.10
N GLU A 63 -15.99 -4.12 -5.80
CA GLU A 63 -17.43 -3.85 -5.66
C GLU A 63 -18.20 -4.13 -6.96
N GLU A 64 -17.67 -3.68 -8.11
CA GLU A 64 -18.27 -3.93 -9.42
C GLU A 64 -18.36 -5.43 -9.74
N VAL A 65 -17.32 -6.18 -9.39
CA VAL A 65 -17.27 -7.62 -9.61
C VAL A 65 -18.22 -8.36 -8.69
N LEU A 66 -18.31 -7.98 -7.40
CA LEU A 66 -19.29 -8.54 -6.45
C LEU A 66 -20.74 -8.33 -6.93
N LYS A 67 -21.05 -7.15 -7.49
CA LYS A 67 -22.39 -6.84 -8.04
C LYS A 67 -22.77 -7.70 -9.25
N ARG A 68 -21.80 -8.23 -9.99
CA ARG A 68 -22.02 -9.01 -11.21
C ARG A 68 -22.33 -10.50 -10.96
N ASN A 69 -22.62 -10.90 -9.72
CA ASN A 69 -22.82 -12.31 -9.30
C ASN A 69 -21.64 -13.20 -9.73
N LEU A 70 -20.54 -13.07 -8.99
CA LEU A 70 -19.35 -13.91 -9.13
C LEU A 70 -19.69 -15.42 -9.11
N VAL A 71 -19.44 -16.11 -10.22
CA VAL A 71 -19.32 -17.57 -10.22
C VAL A 71 -17.84 -17.89 -10.12
N ILE A 72 -17.38 -18.22 -8.91
CA ILE A 72 -16.05 -18.77 -8.69
C ILE A 72 -16.14 -20.25 -9.09
N ARG A 73 -15.51 -20.63 -10.20
CA ARG A 73 -15.39 -22.04 -10.63
C ARG A 73 -14.09 -22.64 -10.14
#